data_AF-A0A699TUE1-F1
#
_entry.id   AF-A0A699TUE1-F1
#
_cell.length_a   1.000
_cell.length_b   1.000
_cell.length_c   1.000
_cell.angle_alpha   90.00
_cell.angle_beta   90.00
_cell.angle_gamma   90.00
#
_symmetry.space_group_name_H-M   'P 1'
#
loop_
_entity.id
_entity.type
_entity.pdbx_description
1 polymer ?
#
loop_
_entity_poly.entity_id
_entity_poly.type
_entity_poly.pdbx_seq_one_letter_code
_entity_poly.pdbx_strand_id
1 'polypeptide(L)'
;TPSAPTLTHAPQYIGFSDIDDLGKHQWRTFVLKDEQHNLLIWVGERDDVRSDLVNRIVRHTVLPNLIGSLLLMAAIWLAIGWGLKPLANLAAILRGRHPGSLEPLQLAPLPSELEPMQAALNRLLGQIQDVLSRERRFIADAAHEMRTPLAVLRVHAQNVLEAHNEAQRRESLNYLIVGVDRTTRLVNQLLTIARLEPNAGLPNTTRT
;
A
#
# COMPACT_ATOMS: atom_id res chain seq x y z
N THR A 1 -38.09 1.27 61.23
CA THR A 1 -36.79 1.59 60.61
C THR A 1 -36.43 2.99 61.03
N PRO A 2 -35.24 3.27 61.60
CA PRO A 2 -34.99 4.56 62.21
C PRO A 2 -34.89 5.62 61.11
N SER A 3 -35.83 6.55 61.09
CA SER A 3 -35.98 7.60 60.07
C SER A 3 -35.06 8.82 60.31
N ALA A 4 -34.06 8.71 61.20
CA ALA A 4 -33.16 9.79 61.59
C ALA A 4 -31.75 9.25 61.95
N PRO A 5 -30.67 10.01 61.68
CA PRO A 5 -29.31 9.64 62.06
C PRO A 5 -29.13 9.62 63.58
N THR A 6 -28.22 8.77 64.08
CA THR A 6 -27.87 8.73 65.50
C THR A 6 -26.85 9.82 65.79
N LEU A 7 -27.25 10.89 66.47
CA LEU A 7 -26.38 12.05 66.71
C LEU A 7 -25.50 11.82 67.95
N THR A 8 -24.18 11.86 67.78
CA THR A 8 -23.24 11.88 68.91
C THR A 8 -23.03 13.30 69.45
N HIS A 9 -23.27 14.33 68.62
CA HIS A 9 -23.13 15.76 68.97
C HIS A 9 -24.19 16.60 68.26
N ALA A 10 -24.66 17.69 68.89
CA ALA A 10 -25.55 18.64 68.24
C ALA A 10 -24.77 19.58 67.29
N PRO A 11 -25.10 19.69 65.98
CA PRO A 11 -24.51 20.64 65.04
C PRO A 11 -24.46 22.05 65.58
N GLN A 12 -23.26 22.61 65.45
CA GLN A 12 -22.88 23.91 65.97
C GLN A 12 -23.08 25.03 64.93
N TYR A 13 -23.44 24.71 63.68
CA TYR A 13 -23.51 25.67 62.58
C TYR A 13 -24.79 25.51 61.75
N ILE A 14 -25.43 26.65 61.44
CA ILE A 14 -26.59 26.75 60.55
C ILE A 14 -26.09 26.62 59.11
N GLY A 15 -26.73 25.78 58.30
CA GLY A 15 -26.32 25.52 56.91
C GLY A 15 -26.10 24.03 56.59
N PHE A 16 -25.34 23.75 55.53
CA PHE A 16 -25.04 22.40 55.09
C PHE A 16 -23.86 21.81 55.89
N SER A 17 -24.01 20.59 56.38
CA SER A 17 -22.93 19.84 57.03
C SER A 17 -23.05 18.35 56.71
N ASP A 18 -21.93 17.73 56.35
CA ASP A 18 -21.84 16.30 56.10
C ASP A 18 -21.49 15.58 57.42
N ILE A 19 -22.28 14.58 57.80
CA ILE A 19 -22.14 13.85 59.05
C ILE A 19 -22.04 12.36 58.73
N ASP A 20 -21.05 11.69 59.33
CA ASP A 20 -20.87 10.25 59.22
C ASP A 20 -21.53 9.55 60.43
N ASP A 21 -22.50 8.68 60.17
CA ASP A 21 -23.16 7.88 61.21
C ASP A 21 -22.30 6.65 61.53
N LEU A 22 -21.24 6.87 62.32
CA LEU A 22 -20.39 5.81 62.89
C LEU A 22 -19.86 4.82 61.82
N GLY A 23 -19.55 5.31 60.61
CA GLY A 23 -18.99 4.52 59.52
C GLY A 23 -20.00 3.65 58.76
N LYS A 24 -21.31 3.80 58.99
CA LYS A 24 -22.36 3.01 58.31
C LYS A 24 -23.02 3.72 57.15
N HIS A 25 -23.33 5.02 57.27
CA HIS A 25 -23.96 5.80 56.21
C HIS A 25 -23.50 7.26 56.29
N GLN A 26 -23.24 7.88 55.14
CA GLN A 26 -22.97 9.32 55.04
C GLN A 26 -24.27 10.08 54.84
N TRP A 27 -24.49 11.08 55.69
CA TRP A 27 -25.68 11.91 55.70
C TRP A 27 -25.31 13.34 55.38
N ARG A 28 -25.98 13.91 54.38
CA ARG A 28 -25.92 15.35 54.14
C ARG A 28 -27.05 16.00 54.93
N THR A 29 -26.69 16.84 55.89
CA THR A 29 -27.67 17.51 56.76
C THR A 29 -27.76 18.99 56.43
N PHE A 30 -28.97 19.53 56.55
CA PHE A 30 -29.23 20.95 56.45
C PHE A 30 -29.99 21.42 57.69
N VAL A 31 -29.41 22.39 58.40
CA VAL A 31 -30.00 22.96 59.62
C VAL A 31 -30.52 24.35 59.31
N LEU A 32 -31.83 24.53 59.46
CA LEU A 32 -32.51 25.82 59.40
C LEU A 32 -32.95 26.23 60.80
N LYS A 33 -32.73 27.51 61.13
CA LYS A 33 -33.25 28.10 62.36
C LYS A 33 -34.52 28.88 62.03
N ASP A 34 -35.63 28.52 62.65
CA ASP A 34 -36.86 29.31 62.61
C ASP A 34 -36.77 30.42 63.68
N GLU A 35 -36.65 31.67 63.26
CA GLU A 35 -36.49 32.83 64.15
C GLU A 35 -37.76 33.16 64.96
N GLN A 36 -38.95 32.72 64.54
CA GLN A 36 -40.20 33.07 65.25
C GLN A 36 -40.49 32.16 66.45
N HIS A 37 -40.01 30.92 66.43
CA HIS A 37 -40.33 29.92 67.47
C HIS A 37 -39.09 29.34 68.18
N ASN A 38 -37.89 29.84 67.86
CA ASN A 38 -36.59 29.33 68.35
C ASN A 38 -36.44 27.81 68.18
N LEU A 39 -37.03 27.25 67.12
CA LEU A 39 -36.94 25.86 66.76
C LEU A 39 -35.80 25.67 65.75
N LEU A 40 -34.98 24.64 65.96
CA LEU A 40 -34.03 24.20 64.95
C LEU A 40 -34.63 23.03 64.18
N ILE A 41 -34.85 23.21 62.88
CA ILE A 41 -35.36 22.17 61.99
C ILE A 41 -34.19 21.54 61.26
N TRP A 42 -34.05 20.22 61.42
CA TRP A 42 -32.93 19.46 60.88
C TRP A 42 -33.46 18.44 59.90
N VAL A 43 -32.93 18.47 58.68
CA VAL A 43 -33.27 17.52 57.63
C VAL A 43 -31.99 16.86 57.17
N GLY A 44 -31.94 15.53 57.24
CA GLY A 44 -30.84 14.71 56.74
C GLY A 44 -31.30 13.90 55.53
N GLU A 45 -30.60 14.04 54.40
CA GLU A 45 -30.73 13.16 53.24
C GLU A 45 -29.55 12.18 53.22
N ARG A 46 -29.82 10.88 53.05
CA ARG A 46 -28.76 9.87 52.94
C ARG A 46 -28.09 9.97 51.57
N ASP A 47 -26.76 10.07 51.54
CA ASP A 47 -25.97 10.17 50.30
C ASP A 47 -25.75 8.79 49.61
N ASP A 48 -26.08 7.70 50.31
CA ASP A 48 -25.94 6.31 49.84
C ASP A 48 -26.88 5.92 48.70
N VAL A 49 -27.96 6.67 48.47
CA VAL A 49 -28.85 6.45 47.32
C VAL A 49 -28.18 6.92 46.02
N ARG A 50 -27.27 7.89 46.08
CA ARG A 50 -26.60 8.44 44.89
C ARG A 50 -25.47 7.56 44.39
N SER A 51 -24.69 6.95 45.29
CA SER A 51 -23.57 6.07 44.93
C SER A 51 -24.05 4.73 44.34
N ASP A 52 -25.17 4.19 44.83
CA ASP A 52 -25.80 2.99 44.27
C ASP A 52 -26.34 3.22 42.86
N LEU A 53 -26.90 4.40 42.59
CA LEU A 53 -27.35 4.79 41.25
C LEU A 53 -26.16 4.94 40.29
N VAL A 54 -25.09 5.63 40.72
CA VAL A 54 -23.87 5.80 39.90
C VAL A 54 -23.21 4.45 39.62
N ASN A 55 -23.03 3.59 40.63
CA ASN A 55 -22.40 2.28 40.45
C ASN A 55 -23.26 1.36 39.57
N ARG A 56 -24.59 1.44 39.68
CA ARG A 56 -25.51 0.69 38.82
C ARG A 56 -25.41 1.14 37.35
N ILE A 57 -25.33 2.46 37.10
CA ILE A 57 -25.14 3.03 35.76
C ILE A 57 -23.76 2.65 35.20
N VAL A 58 -22.70 2.77 35.99
CA VAL A 58 -21.34 2.42 35.54
C VAL A 58 -21.26 0.94 35.19
N ARG A 59 -21.81 0.05 36.01
CA ARG A 59 -21.73 -1.40 35.79
C ARG A 59 -22.60 -1.89 34.63
N HIS A 60 -23.79 -1.31 34.42
CA HIS A 60 -24.71 -1.76 33.37
C HIS A 60 -24.58 -1.01 32.04
N THR A 61 -24.02 0.21 32.03
CA THR A 61 -23.91 1.03 30.83
C THR A 61 -22.46 1.27 30.43
N VAL A 62 -21.63 1.75 31.36
CA VAL A 62 -20.27 2.21 31.02
C VAL A 62 -19.32 1.03 30.80
N LEU A 63 -19.34 0.02 31.68
CA LEU A 63 -18.47 -1.15 31.58
C LEU A 63 -18.69 -1.94 30.27
N PRO A 64 -19.94 -2.32 29.91
CA PRO A 64 -20.19 -3.05 28.68
C PRO A 64 -19.80 -2.25 27.44
N ASN A 65 -20.03 -0.93 27.44
CA ASN A 65 -19.65 -0.07 26.32
C ASN A 65 -18.12 0.04 26.17
N LEU A 66 -17.38 0.14 27.29
CA LEU A 66 -15.92 0.15 27.28
C LEU A 66 -15.36 -1.16 26.75
N ILE A 67 -15.86 -2.30 27.24
CA ILE A 67 -15.46 -3.63 26.77
C ILE A 67 -15.81 -3.80 25.29
N GLY A 68 -17.02 -3.40 24.89
CA GLY A 68 -17.48 -3.44 23.51
C GLY A 68 -16.60 -2.60 22.60
N SER A 69 -16.28 -1.37 22.99
CA SER A 69 -15.39 -0.47 22.25
C SER A 69 -13.98 -1.06 22.11
N LEU A 70 -13.42 -1.63 23.18
CA LEU A 70 -12.11 -2.26 23.15
C LEU A 70 -12.09 -3.48 22.21
N LEU A 71 -13.14 -4.31 22.24
CA LEU A 71 -13.30 -5.43 21.32
C LEU A 71 -13.43 -4.97 19.86
N LEU A 72 -14.20 -3.90 19.62
CA LEU A 72 -14.37 -3.31 18.29
C LEU A 72 -13.05 -2.76 17.76
N MET A 73 -12.28 -2.07 18.61
CA MET A 73 -10.96 -1.56 18.27
C MET A 73 -9.98 -2.71 17.95
N ALA A 74 -9.99 -3.78 18.75
CA ALA A 74 -9.19 -4.98 18.47
C ALA A 74 -9.61 -5.65 17.15
N ALA A 75 -10.91 -5.76 16.88
CA ALA A 75 -11.44 -6.34 15.65
C ALA A 75 -11.04 -5.51 14.42
N ILE A 76 -11.13 -4.17 14.49
CA ILE A 76 -10.69 -3.27 13.41
C ILE A 76 -9.18 -3.42 13.18
N TRP A 77 -8.39 -3.46 14.26
CA TRP A 77 -6.94 -3.62 14.16
C TRP A 77 -6.56 -4.95 13.49
N LEU A 78 -7.22 -6.05 13.86
CA LEU A 78 -7.06 -7.34 13.19
C LEU A 78 -7.51 -7.29 11.72
N ALA A 79 -8.66 -6.69 11.43
CA ALA A 79 -9.21 -6.60 10.08
C ALA A 79 -8.29 -5.81 9.14
N ILE A 80 -7.72 -4.69 9.59
CA ILE A 80 -6.75 -3.91 8.83
C ILE A 80 -5.47 -4.71 8.60
N GLY A 81 -4.93 -5.34 9.66
CA GLY A 81 -3.71 -6.14 9.56
C GLY A 81 -3.86 -7.33 8.60
N TRP A 82 -5.01 -8.00 8.63
CA TRP A 82 -5.31 -9.11 7.72
C TRP A 82 -5.63 -8.62 6.30
N GLY A 83 -6.36 -7.52 6.15
CA GLY A 83 -6.72 -6.94 4.85
C GLY A 83 -5.52 -6.40 4.07
N LEU A 84 -4.49 -5.90 4.76
CA LEU A 84 -3.27 -5.38 4.12
C LEU A 84 -2.19 -6.43 3.89
N LYS A 85 -2.28 -7.61 4.52
CA LYS A 85 -1.31 -8.70 4.37
C LYS A 85 -1.14 -9.17 2.91
N PRO A 86 -2.20 -9.33 2.09
CA PRO A 86 -2.07 -9.67 0.66
C PRO A 86 -1.27 -8.63 -0.14
N LEU A 87 -1.46 -7.34 0.16
CA LEU A 87 -0.73 -6.26 -0.49
C LEU A 87 0.76 -6.29 -0.14
N ALA A 88 1.09 -6.53 1.13
CA ALA A 88 2.47 -6.69 1.58
C ALA A 88 3.16 -7.90 0.92
N ASN A 89 2.43 -9.02 0.76
CA ASN A 89 2.93 -10.19 0.05
C ASN A 89 3.19 -9.90 -1.44
N LEU A 90 2.26 -9.22 -2.11
CA LEU A 90 2.45 -8.78 -3.50
C LEU A 90 3.70 -7.89 -3.64
N ALA A 91 3.86 -6.91 -2.76
CA ALA A 91 5.02 -6.03 -2.75
C ALA A 91 6.34 -6.77 -2.43
N ALA A 92 6.31 -7.80 -1.60
CA ALA A 92 7.47 -8.63 -1.32
C ALA A 92 7.88 -9.48 -2.53
N ILE A 93 6.91 -10.08 -3.23
CA ILE A 93 7.15 -10.86 -4.46
C ILE A 93 7.74 -9.98 -5.55
N LEU A 94 7.23 -8.75 -5.70
CA LEU A 94 7.77 -7.78 -6.65
C LEU A 94 9.19 -7.34 -6.30
N ARG A 95 9.50 -7.11 -5.02
CA ARG A 95 10.86 -6.75 -4.57
C ARG A 95 11.86 -7.91 -4.68
N GLY A 96 11.40 -9.15 -4.51
CA GLY A 96 12.23 -10.35 -4.60
C GLY A 96 12.54 -10.77 -6.05
N ARG A 97 11.88 -10.16 -7.04
CA ARG A 97 12.14 -10.45 -8.45
C ARG A 97 13.44 -9.82 -8.91
N HIS A 98 14.22 -10.61 -9.61
CA HIS A 98 15.42 -10.13 -10.28
C HIS A 98 15.05 -9.10 -11.37
N PRO A 99 15.82 -8.01 -11.51
CA PRO A 99 15.69 -7.08 -12.63
C PRO A 99 15.89 -7.85 -13.94
N GLY A 100 14.81 -8.17 -14.64
CA GLY A 100 14.82 -8.99 -15.87
C GLY A 100 13.97 -10.27 -15.82
N SER A 101 13.41 -10.64 -14.66
CA SER A 101 12.43 -11.74 -14.59
C SER A 101 11.06 -11.28 -15.08
N LEU A 102 10.61 -11.80 -16.22
CA LEU A 102 9.36 -11.45 -16.90
C LEU A 102 8.28 -12.53 -16.75
N GLU A 103 8.44 -13.44 -15.78
CA GLU A 103 7.46 -14.50 -15.55
C GLU A 103 6.11 -13.90 -15.10
N PRO A 104 4.97 -14.53 -15.41
CA PRO A 104 3.67 -14.08 -14.89
C PRO A 104 3.66 -14.08 -13.35
N LEU A 105 3.00 -13.10 -12.74
CA LEU A 105 2.74 -13.12 -11.30
C LEU A 105 1.66 -14.16 -10.99
N GLN A 106 2.10 -15.30 -10.45
CA GLN A 106 1.21 -16.31 -9.88
C GLN A 106 1.10 -16.05 -8.38
N LEU A 107 0.02 -15.38 -8.00
CA LEU A 107 -0.30 -15.08 -6.61
C LEU A 107 -1.37 -16.07 -6.13
N ALA A 108 -1.24 -16.52 -4.88
CA ALA A 108 -2.29 -17.25 -4.15
C ALA A 108 -3.61 -16.47 -4.18
N PRO A 109 -4.79 -17.08 -3.95
CA PRO A 109 -6.09 -16.40 -4.15
C PRO A 109 -6.10 -15.02 -3.49
N LEU A 110 -6.13 -13.98 -4.33
CA LEU A 110 -6.23 -12.60 -3.86
C LEU A 110 -7.70 -12.28 -3.56
N PRO A 111 -7.95 -11.29 -2.69
CA PRO A 111 -9.25 -10.62 -2.64
C PRO A 111 -9.65 -10.11 -4.05
N SER A 112 -10.94 -10.15 -4.35
CA SER A 112 -11.51 -9.73 -5.64
C SER A 112 -11.13 -8.30 -6.05
N GLU A 113 -10.83 -7.44 -5.08
CA GLU A 113 -10.43 -6.05 -5.27
C GLU A 113 -9.02 -5.92 -5.88
N LEU A 114 -8.15 -6.92 -5.69
CA LEU A 114 -6.77 -6.90 -6.15
C LEU A 114 -6.54 -7.66 -7.47
N GLU A 115 -7.50 -8.48 -7.92
CA GLU A 115 -7.42 -9.19 -9.20
C GLU A 115 -7.19 -8.26 -10.41
N PRO A 116 -7.87 -7.10 -10.54
CA PRO A 116 -7.65 -6.20 -11.67
C PRO A 116 -6.23 -5.64 -11.72
N MET A 117 -5.62 -5.40 -10.56
CA MET A 117 -4.26 -4.90 -10.44
C MET A 117 -3.24 -5.96 -10.88
N GLN A 118 -3.41 -7.21 -10.44
CA GLN A 118 -2.58 -8.33 -10.91
C GLN A 118 -2.70 -8.50 -12.44
N ALA A 119 -3.92 -8.45 -12.97
CA ALA A 119 -4.17 -8.60 -14.40
C ALA A 119 -3.53 -7.46 -15.23
N ALA A 120 -3.57 -6.23 -14.73
CA ALA A 120 -2.90 -5.09 -15.37
C ALA A 120 -1.37 -5.25 -15.37
N LEU A 121 -0.80 -5.67 -14.24
CA LEU A 121 0.65 -5.86 -14.11
C LEU A 121 1.14 -7.02 -14.99
N ASN A 122 0.42 -8.14 -15.03
CA ASN A 122 0.74 -9.26 -15.91
C ASN A 122 0.66 -8.86 -17.40
N ARG A 123 -0.32 -8.03 -17.79
CA ARG A 123 -0.37 -7.48 -19.16
C ARG A 123 0.86 -6.65 -19.49
N LEU A 124 1.28 -5.78 -18.59
CA LEU A 124 2.47 -4.95 -18.78
C LEU A 124 3.74 -5.80 -18.87
N LEU A 125 3.90 -6.80 -18.00
CA LEU A 125 5.03 -7.72 -18.05
C LEU A 125 5.05 -8.52 -19.37
N GLY A 126 3.88 -8.96 -19.84
CA GLY A 126 3.74 -9.62 -21.14
C GLY A 126 4.14 -8.71 -22.31
N GLN A 127 3.71 -7.45 -22.30
CA GLN A 127 4.11 -6.47 -23.32
C GLN A 127 5.63 -6.23 -23.33
N ILE A 128 6.25 -6.09 -22.15
CA ILE A 128 7.71 -5.94 -22.05
C ILE A 128 8.41 -7.18 -22.62
N GLN A 129 7.91 -8.38 -22.31
CA GLN A 129 8.46 -9.62 -22.84
C GLN A 129 8.36 -9.69 -24.37
N ASP A 130 7.23 -9.31 -24.94
CA ASP A 130 7.04 -9.29 -26.38
C ASP A 130 8.01 -8.32 -27.06
N VAL A 131 8.16 -7.10 -26.54
CA VAL A 131 9.08 -6.08 -27.07
C VAL A 131 10.53 -6.57 -27.02
N LEU A 132 10.99 -7.04 -25.87
CA LEU A 132 12.35 -7.55 -25.72
C LEU A 132 12.62 -8.77 -26.62
N SER A 133 11.61 -9.62 -26.82
CA SER A 133 11.73 -10.78 -27.70
C SER A 133 11.89 -10.36 -29.18
N ARG A 134 11.24 -9.27 -29.60
CA ARG A 134 11.35 -8.71 -30.95
C ARG A 134 12.69 -8.04 -31.13
N GLU A 135 13.12 -7.23 -30.17
CA GLU A 135 14.44 -6.56 -30.18
C GLU A 135 15.58 -7.57 -30.30
N ARG A 136 15.57 -8.65 -29.49
CA ARG A 136 16.58 -9.71 -29.57
C ARG A 136 16.62 -10.38 -30.95
N ARG A 137 15.45 -10.62 -31.55
CA ARG A 137 15.34 -11.22 -32.89
C ARG A 137 15.88 -10.27 -33.95
N PHE A 138 15.49 -8.99 -33.89
CA PHE A 138 15.98 -7.95 -34.79
C PHE A 138 17.51 -7.82 -34.73
N ILE A 139 18.10 -7.80 -33.53
CA ILE A 139 19.56 -7.75 -33.36
C ILE A 139 20.22 -9.00 -33.95
N ALA A 140 19.67 -10.19 -33.71
CA ALA A 140 20.19 -11.44 -34.24
C ALA A 140 20.14 -11.47 -35.79
N ASP A 141 19.01 -11.06 -36.36
CA ASP A 141 18.79 -11.00 -37.81
C ASP A 141 19.72 -9.95 -38.44
N ALA A 142 19.82 -8.75 -37.85
CA ALA A 142 20.75 -7.72 -38.31
C ALA A 142 22.21 -8.21 -38.29
N ALA A 143 22.63 -8.89 -37.22
CA ALA A 143 23.98 -9.44 -37.13
C ALA A 143 24.24 -10.53 -38.19
N HIS A 144 23.23 -11.35 -38.50
CA HIS A 144 23.32 -12.35 -39.56
C HIS A 144 23.44 -11.70 -40.95
N GLU A 145 22.55 -10.75 -41.25
CA GLU A 145 22.51 -10.01 -42.52
C GLU A 145 23.78 -9.19 -42.74
N MET A 146 24.47 -8.73 -41.68
CA MET A 146 25.77 -8.04 -41.81
C MET A 146 26.94 -9.00 -42.08
N ARG A 147 26.88 -10.26 -41.65
CA ARG A 147 28.00 -11.21 -41.82
C ARG A 147 28.26 -11.54 -43.29
N THR A 148 27.20 -11.73 -44.08
CA THR A 148 27.27 -12.05 -45.51
C THR A 148 27.98 -10.98 -46.34
N PRO A 149 27.59 -9.70 -46.32
CA PRO A 149 28.28 -8.65 -47.08
C PRO A 149 29.70 -8.41 -46.57
N LEU A 150 29.96 -8.55 -45.27
CA LEU A 150 31.33 -8.46 -44.73
C LEU A 150 32.24 -9.58 -45.25
N ALA A 151 31.71 -10.81 -45.42
CA ALA A 151 32.46 -11.90 -46.03
C ALA A 151 32.79 -11.61 -47.50
N VAL A 152 31.83 -11.07 -48.26
CA VAL A 152 32.04 -10.67 -49.66
C VAL A 152 33.09 -9.56 -49.78
N LEU A 153 33.03 -8.54 -48.91
CA LEU A 153 34.04 -7.49 -48.85
C LEU A 153 35.43 -8.06 -48.56
N ARG A 154 35.53 -9.02 -47.64
CA ARG A 154 36.80 -9.70 -47.34
C ARG A 154 37.34 -10.48 -48.54
N VAL A 155 36.49 -11.16 -49.30
CA VAL A 155 36.91 -11.88 -50.52
C VAL A 155 37.47 -10.90 -51.55
N HIS A 156 36.79 -9.79 -51.83
CA HIS A 156 37.29 -8.81 -52.80
C HIS A 156 38.58 -8.13 -52.32
N ALA A 157 38.73 -7.87 -51.03
CA ALA A 157 39.99 -7.38 -50.46
C ALA A 157 41.13 -8.39 -50.64
N GLN A 158 40.87 -9.69 -50.43
CA GLN A 158 41.85 -10.74 -50.68
C GLN A 158 42.24 -10.81 -52.16
N ASN A 159 41.26 -10.70 -53.08
CA ASN A 159 41.52 -10.69 -54.52
C ASN A 159 42.38 -9.49 -54.95
N VAL A 160 42.24 -8.32 -54.30
CA VAL A 160 43.13 -7.17 -54.54
C VAL A 160 44.57 -7.49 -54.15
N LEU A 161 44.78 -8.18 -53.02
CA LEU A 161 46.11 -8.57 -52.54
C LEU A 161 46.75 -9.64 -53.42
N GLU A 162 45.96 -10.57 -53.96
CA GLU A 162 46.42 -11.69 -54.79
C GLU A 162 46.49 -11.37 -56.29
N ALA A 163 46.03 -10.20 -56.73
CA ALA A 163 45.98 -9.82 -58.14
C ALA A 163 47.37 -9.77 -58.79
N HIS A 164 47.52 -10.51 -59.91
CA HIS A 164 48.77 -10.59 -60.67
C HIS A 164 48.96 -9.47 -61.70
N ASN A 165 47.91 -8.71 -61.99
CA ASN A 165 47.96 -7.59 -62.94
C ASN A 165 47.10 -6.41 -62.48
N GLU A 166 47.39 -5.23 -63.03
CA GLU A 166 46.73 -3.97 -62.66
C GLU A 166 45.22 -3.97 -62.98
N ALA A 167 44.81 -4.63 -64.07
CA ALA A 167 43.40 -4.70 -64.47
C ALA A 167 42.56 -5.47 -63.44
N GLN A 168 43.02 -6.65 -63.00
CA GLN A 168 42.36 -7.51 -62.02
C GLN A 168 42.31 -6.88 -60.63
N ARG A 169 43.37 -6.14 -60.26
CA ARG A 169 43.40 -5.32 -59.04
C ARG A 169 42.31 -4.25 -59.09
N ARG A 170 42.21 -3.53 -60.21
CA ARG A 170 41.25 -2.43 -60.39
C ARG A 170 39.81 -2.92 -60.41
N GLU A 171 39.56 -4.08 -61.02
CA GLU A 171 38.26 -4.75 -60.98
C GLU A 171 37.86 -5.13 -59.55
N SER A 172 38.77 -5.76 -58.80
CA SER A 172 38.51 -6.14 -57.40
C SER A 172 38.28 -4.93 -56.48
N LEU A 173 38.99 -3.83 -56.74
CA LEU A 173 38.77 -2.55 -56.05
C LEU A 173 37.36 -1.98 -56.33
N ASN A 174 36.89 -2.07 -57.58
CA ASN A 174 35.54 -1.65 -57.95
C ASN A 174 34.48 -2.51 -57.24
N TYR A 175 34.66 -3.83 -57.19
CA TYR A 175 33.74 -4.70 -56.44
C TYR A 175 33.72 -4.39 -54.94
N LEU A 176 34.88 -4.04 -54.36
CA LEU A 176 34.98 -3.57 -52.98
C LEU A 176 34.13 -2.31 -52.75
N ILE A 177 34.29 -1.28 -53.59
CA ILE A 177 33.53 -0.03 -53.49
C ILE A 177 32.02 -0.30 -53.58
N VAL A 178 31.61 -1.09 -54.58
CA VAL A 178 30.19 -1.48 -54.75
C VAL A 178 29.67 -2.25 -53.53
N GLY A 179 30.48 -3.15 -52.96
CA GLY A 179 30.15 -3.88 -51.75
C GLY A 179 29.96 -2.97 -50.54
N VAL A 180 30.81 -1.95 -50.38
CA VAL A 180 30.69 -0.96 -49.30
C VAL A 180 29.40 -0.16 -49.45
N ASP A 181 29.09 0.32 -50.66
CA ASP A 181 27.86 1.07 -50.93
C ASP A 181 26.59 0.24 -50.67
N ARG A 182 26.62 -1.07 -50.95
CA ARG A 182 25.51 -1.99 -50.61
C ARG A 182 25.37 -2.15 -49.11
N THR A 183 26.47 -2.34 -48.40
CA THR A 183 26.47 -2.52 -46.93
C THR A 183 25.97 -1.25 -46.23
N THR A 184 26.41 -0.07 -46.68
CA THR A 184 25.93 1.22 -46.18
C THR A 184 24.42 1.38 -46.37
N ARG A 185 23.88 0.97 -47.53
CA ARG A 185 22.43 0.99 -47.77
C ARG A 185 21.67 0.08 -46.82
N LEU A 186 22.16 -1.14 -46.57
CA LEU A 186 21.54 -2.07 -45.61
C LEU A 186 21.53 -1.51 -44.18
N VAL A 187 22.64 -0.90 -43.74
CA VAL A 187 22.72 -0.25 -42.42
C VAL A 187 21.71 0.90 -42.32
N ASN A 188 21.59 1.73 -43.35
CA ASN A 188 20.61 2.83 -43.36
C ASN A 188 19.16 2.31 -43.34
N GLN A 189 18.87 1.18 -43.99
CA GLN A 189 17.56 0.53 -43.92
C GLN A 189 17.27 0.03 -42.50
N LEU A 190 18.22 -0.65 -41.85
CA LEU A 190 18.08 -1.10 -40.46
C LEU A 190 17.84 0.07 -39.49
N LEU A 191 18.58 1.18 -39.65
CA LEU A 191 18.39 2.39 -38.83
C LEU A 191 17.03 3.05 -39.07
N THR A 192 16.50 2.95 -40.28
CA THR A 192 15.15 3.45 -40.60
C THR A 192 14.09 2.59 -39.94
N ILE A 193 14.22 1.27 -39.99
CA ILE A 193 13.30 0.33 -39.33
C ILE A 193 13.32 0.53 -37.81
N ALA A 194 14.50 0.66 -37.19
CA ALA A 194 14.64 0.90 -35.76
C ALA A 194 14.00 2.23 -35.29
N ARG A 195 13.87 3.23 -36.18
CA ARG A 195 13.17 4.50 -35.90
C ARG A 195 11.66 4.42 -36.10
N LEU A 196 11.20 3.47 -36.92
CA LEU A 196 9.79 3.28 -37.25
C LEU A 196 9.10 2.28 -36.30
N GLU A 197 9.85 1.44 -35.58
CA GLU A 197 9.28 0.66 -34.46
C GLU A 197 8.70 1.64 -33.42
N PRO A 198 7.37 1.69 -33.26
CA PRO A 198 6.76 2.61 -32.32
C PRO A 198 7.21 2.24 -30.90
N ASN A 199 7.48 3.26 -30.07
CA ASN A 199 7.51 3.12 -28.62
C ASN A 199 6.26 2.36 -28.17
N ALA A 200 6.41 1.06 -27.95
CA ALA A 200 5.30 0.18 -27.68
C ALA A 200 4.68 0.53 -26.32
N GLY A 201 3.43 0.99 -26.34
CA GLY A 201 2.49 0.77 -25.24
C GLY A 201 2.45 1.84 -24.14
N LEU A 202 1.98 3.04 -24.45
CA LEU A 202 1.05 3.70 -23.54
C LEU A 202 -0.36 3.51 -24.10
N PRO A 203 -1.21 2.69 -23.47
CA PRO A 203 -2.60 2.61 -23.87
C PRO A 203 -3.23 3.99 -23.70
N ASN A 204 -3.77 4.55 -24.78
CA ASN A 204 -4.72 5.66 -24.68
C ASN A 204 -5.84 5.19 -23.75
N THR A 205 -5.86 5.73 -22.54
CA THR A 205 -6.99 5.65 -21.63
C THR A 205 -8.11 6.50 -22.22
N THR A 206 -8.80 5.93 -23.20
CA THR A 206 -10.03 6.50 -23.74
C THR A 206 -11.11 6.34 -22.67
N ARG A 207 -11.34 7.46 -21.99
CA ARG A 207 -12.52 7.86 -21.21
C ARG A 207 -13.83 7.20 -21.70
N THR A 208 -14.53 6.51 -20.80
CA THR A 208 -16.00 6.42 -20.73
C THR A 208 -16.41 6.26 -19.29
#